data_AF-A0A165X7V6-F1
#
_entry.id   AF-A0A165X7V6-F1
#
_cell.length_a   1.000
_cell.length_b   1.000
_cell.length_c   1.000
_cell.angle_alpha   90.00
_cell.angle_beta   90.00
_cell.angle_gamma   90.00
#
_symmetry.space_group_name_H-M   'P 1'
#
loop_
_entity.id
_entity.type
_entity.pdbx_description
1 polymer ?
#
loop_
_entity_poly.entity_id
_entity_poly.type
_entity_poly.pdbx_seq_one_letter_code
_entity_poly.pdbx_strand_id
1 'polypeptide(L)'
;MESIPKELLDEAAHALARVLSGSGIGYAMCGGYLAVTLGVEDRETQDIDCIVQSPFKKVVRAFTSSSENFTVPSGLASDVLRVTFRSNSGIDVKVELLQAGMFGPVRLTPSNTMSINGIVFLSPTEYVRTKVKAWTSRKYGRDVWDVLWVLRNFEDLDIDRINPEDGLDEMAEEHSDIRQVWFDIRDAVYDSTGSEGGEDS
;
A
#
# COMPACT_ATOMS: atom_id res chain seq x y z
N MET A 1 -12.74 18.44 6.23
CA MET A 1 -13.13 17.11 6.75
C MET A 1 -11.93 16.65 7.56
N GLU A 2 -12.10 16.51 8.88
CA GLU A 2 -11.00 16.24 9.81
C GLU A 2 -10.34 14.88 9.51
N SER A 3 -9.05 14.77 9.77
CA SER A 3 -8.31 13.52 9.73
C SER A 3 -8.83 12.55 10.80
N ILE A 4 -8.77 11.25 10.53
CA ILE A 4 -9.09 10.25 11.54
C ILE A 4 -7.85 10.03 12.41
N PRO A 5 -7.95 10.14 13.75
CA PRO A 5 -6.85 9.81 14.66
C PRO A 5 -6.26 8.43 14.36
N LYS A 6 -4.92 8.33 14.38
CA LYS A 6 -4.21 7.09 14.03
C LYS A 6 -4.66 5.91 14.89
N GLU A 7 -5.00 6.15 16.14
CA GLU A 7 -5.45 5.11 17.09
C GLU A 7 -6.74 4.43 16.61
N LEU A 8 -7.65 5.17 15.96
CA LEU A 8 -8.88 4.61 15.39
C LEU A 8 -8.60 3.82 14.12
N LEU A 9 -7.64 4.27 13.31
CA LEU A 9 -7.16 3.51 12.15
C LEU A 9 -6.49 2.21 12.60
N ASP A 10 -5.67 2.26 13.65
CA ASP A 10 -5.01 1.09 14.22
C ASP A 10 -6.06 0.10 14.76
N GLU A 11 -7.09 0.57 15.48
CA GLU A 11 -8.19 -0.27 15.97
C GLU A 11 -8.90 -0.99 14.81
N ALA A 12 -9.28 -0.25 13.76
CA ALA A 12 -9.93 -0.79 12.57
C ALA A 12 -9.03 -1.79 11.82
N ALA A 13 -7.73 -1.50 11.71
CA ALA A 13 -6.76 -2.36 11.03
C ALA A 13 -6.55 -3.68 11.76
N HIS A 14 -6.48 -3.68 13.10
CA HIS A 14 -6.40 -4.90 13.89
C HIS A 14 -7.69 -5.72 13.79
N ALA A 15 -8.86 -5.08 13.83
CA ALA A 15 -10.14 -5.76 13.62
C ALA A 15 -10.20 -6.41 12.24
N LEU A 16 -9.81 -5.67 11.20
CA LEU A 16 -9.75 -6.17 9.83
C LEU A 16 -8.80 -7.35 9.69
N ALA A 17 -7.60 -7.25 10.27
CA ALA A 17 -6.61 -8.32 10.30
C ALA A 17 -7.18 -9.60 10.92
N ARG A 18 -7.92 -9.50 12.03
CA ARG A 18 -8.57 -10.66 12.68
C ARG A 18 -9.62 -11.30 11.78
N VAL A 19 -10.48 -10.51 11.12
CA VAL A 19 -11.50 -11.04 10.19
C VAL A 19 -10.86 -11.81 9.04
N LEU A 20 -9.86 -11.20 8.39
CA LEU A 20 -9.25 -11.75 7.19
C LEU A 20 -8.38 -12.97 7.51
N SER A 21 -7.48 -12.85 8.48
CA SER A 21 -6.60 -13.96 8.88
C SER A 21 -7.37 -15.14 9.46
N GLY A 22 -8.38 -14.90 10.31
CA GLY A 22 -9.24 -15.94 10.88
C GLY A 22 -10.04 -16.72 9.83
N SER A 23 -10.23 -16.15 8.65
CA SER A 23 -10.90 -16.79 7.50
C SER A 23 -9.92 -17.34 6.44
N GLY A 24 -8.61 -17.35 6.74
CA GLY A 24 -7.57 -17.77 5.80
C GLY A 24 -7.58 -16.94 4.51
N ILE A 25 -7.78 -15.62 4.62
CA ILE A 25 -7.71 -14.68 3.51
C ILE A 25 -6.38 -13.91 3.63
N GLY A 26 -5.50 -14.08 2.63
CA GLY A 26 -4.29 -13.27 2.52
C GLY A 26 -4.65 -11.80 2.30
N TYR A 27 -3.98 -10.90 3.00
CA TYR A 27 -4.26 -9.47 2.93
C TYR A 27 -2.97 -8.65 3.11
N ALA A 28 -3.00 -7.40 2.66
CA ALA A 28 -1.96 -6.42 2.93
C ALA A 28 -2.56 -5.02 2.96
N MET A 29 -2.35 -4.28 4.04
CA MET A 29 -2.69 -2.86 4.13
C MET A 29 -1.78 -2.05 3.22
N CYS A 30 -2.33 -0.99 2.62
CA CYS A 30 -1.63 -0.14 1.66
C CYS A 30 -2.14 1.31 1.74
N GLY A 31 -1.86 2.11 0.70
CA GLY A 31 -2.43 3.45 0.57
C GLY A 31 -2.00 4.44 1.65
N GLY A 32 -2.92 5.30 2.06
CA GLY A 32 -2.62 6.37 3.02
C GLY A 32 -2.26 5.84 4.42
N TYR A 33 -2.95 4.81 4.88
CA TYR A 33 -2.71 4.23 6.21
C TYR A 33 -1.31 3.62 6.34
N LEU A 34 -0.79 3.02 5.27
CA LEU A 34 0.60 2.56 5.24
C LEU A 34 1.59 3.74 5.37
N ALA A 35 1.41 4.84 4.62
CA ALA A 35 2.28 6.01 4.78
C ALA A 35 2.25 6.59 6.20
N VAL A 36 1.06 6.71 6.82
CA VAL A 36 0.92 7.12 8.22
C VAL A 36 1.65 6.16 9.16
N THR A 37 1.55 4.85 8.91
CA THR A 37 2.21 3.82 9.72
C THR A 37 3.73 3.84 9.58
N LEU A 38 4.26 4.18 8.41
CA LEU A 38 5.69 4.35 8.15
C LEU A 38 6.26 5.65 8.74
N GLY A 39 5.40 6.59 9.16
CA GLY A 39 5.84 7.88 9.69
C GLY A 39 6.23 8.88 8.61
N VAL A 40 5.59 8.82 7.43
CA VAL A 40 5.67 9.93 6.46
C VAL A 40 5.26 11.22 7.17
N GLU A 41 6.14 12.22 7.14
CA GLU A 41 5.97 13.50 7.82
C GLU A 41 4.62 14.14 7.45
N ASP A 42 3.93 14.82 8.38
CA ASP A 42 2.64 15.50 8.17
C ASP A 42 1.56 14.71 7.40
N ARG A 43 1.66 13.38 7.41
CA ARG A 43 0.75 12.53 6.67
C ARG A 43 -0.47 12.16 7.50
N GLU A 44 -1.64 12.43 6.94
CA GLU A 44 -2.93 12.03 7.51
C GLU A 44 -3.76 11.25 6.49
N THR A 45 -4.59 10.32 6.95
CA THR A 45 -5.54 9.58 6.09
C THR A 45 -6.91 9.49 6.77
N GLN A 46 -7.93 9.18 5.97
CA GLN A 46 -9.33 9.13 6.43
C GLN A 46 -9.95 7.73 6.28
N ASP A 47 -9.15 6.79 5.79
CA ASP A 47 -9.56 5.45 5.40
C ASP A 47 -8.37 4.49 5.45
N ILE A 48 -8.71 3.21 5.37
CA ILE A 48 -7.76 2.11 5.24
C ILE A 48 -7.99 1.46 3.88
N ASP A 49 -6.93 1.41 3.08
CA ASP A 49 -6.88 0.60 1.86
C ASP A 49 -6.25 -0.75 2.18
N CYS A 50 -6.92 -1.85 1.81
CA CYS A 50 -6.44 -3.20 2.06
C CYS A 50 -6.59 -4.08 0.83
N ILE A 51 -5.48 -4.60 0.33
CA ILE A 51 -5.49 -5.60 -0.75
C ILE A 51 -5.91 -6.95 -0.16
N VAL A 52 -6.83 -7.63 -0.83
CA VAL A 52 -7.31 -8.97 -0.44
C VAL A 52 -7.08 -10.00 -1.54
N GLN A 53 -6.49 -11.13 -1.16
CA GLN A 53 -6.19 -12.25 -2.03
C GLN A 53 -7.29 -13.33 -1.96
N SER A 54 -8.52 -12.90 -2.25
CA SER A 54 -9.70 -13.76 -2.28
C SER A 54 -10.82 -13.09 -3.08
N PRO A 55 -11.74 -13.84 -3.71
CA PRO A 55 -12.95 -13.26 -4.27
C PRO A 55 -13.79 -12.56 -3.19
N PHE A 56 -14.39 -11.41 -3.52
CA PHE A 56 -15.18 -10.64 -2.56
C PHE A 56 -16.35 -11.43 -1.95
N LYS A 57 -16.93 -12.41 -2.65
CA LYS A 57 -17.95 -13.29 -2.04
C LYS A 57 -17.45 -14.01 -0.78
N LYS A 58 -16.20 -14.49 -0.78
CA LYS A 58 -15.58 -15.12 0.41
C LYS A 58 -15.23 -14.08 1.47
N VAL A 59 -14.81 -12.88 1.06
CA VAL A 59 -14.53 -11.75 1.97
C VAL A 59 -15.79 -11.30 2.70
N VAL A 60 -16.90 -11.10 1.99
CA VAL A 60 -18.22 -10.77 2.59
C VAL A 60 -18.63 -11.85 3.60
N ARG A 61 -18.48 -13.14 3.27
CA ARG A 61 -18.78 -14.23 4.19
C ARG A 61 -17.91 -14.17 5.46
N ALA A 62 -16.65 -13.80 5.35
CA ALA A 62 -15.76 -13.62 6.50
C ALA A 62 -16.29 -12.53 7.45
N PHE A 63 -16.71 -11.38 6.90
CA PHE A 63 -17.34 -10.33 7.70
C PHE A 63 -18.66 -10.78 8.34
N THR A 64 -19.54 -11.45 7.61
CA THR A 64 -20.83 -11.94 8.15
C THR A 64 -20.64 -12.99 9.25
N SER A 65 -19.51 -13.71 9.25
CA SER A 65 -19.20 -14.72 10.27
C SER A 65 -18.40 -14.18 11.45
N SER A 66 -17.99 -12.90 11.38
CA SER A 66 -17.17 -12.25 12.39
C SER A 66 -18.04 -11.55 13.45
N SER A 67 -17.53 -11.44 14.68
CA SER A 67 -18.10 -10.60 15.74
C SER A 67 -17.52 -9.19 15.79
N GLU A 68 -16.60 -8.86 14.88
CA GLU A 68 -16.03 -7.52 14.77
C GLU A 68 -17.08 -6.51 14.27
N ASN A 69 -16.95 -5.25 14.67
CA ASN A 69 -17.92 -4.18 14.40
C ASN A 69 -17.88 -3.64 12.96
N PHE A 70 -17.95 -4.51 11.96
CA PHE A 70 -18.00 -4.12 10.55
C PHE A 70 -19.43 -4.13 10.01
N THR A 71 -19.77 -3.06 9.29
CA THR A 71 -20.95 -3.00 8.43
C THR A 71 -20.53 -3.21 6.99
N VAL A 72 -21.11 -4.23 6.34
CA VAL A 72 -20.90 -4.52 4.92
C VAL A 72 -22.13 -4.05 4.13
N PRO A 73 -21.98 -3.23 3.08
CA PRO A 73 -23.08 -2.81 2.23
C PRO A 73 -23.79 -4.00 1.57
N SER A 74 -25.09 -3.85 1.30
CA SER A 74 -25.85 -4.82 0.53
C SER A 74 -25.43 -4.81 -0.94
N GLY A 75 -24.75 -5.87 -1.40
CA GLY A 75 -24.40 -6.10 -2.80
C GLY A 75 -22.95 -5.76 -3.16
N LEU A 76 -22.46 -6.37 -4.25
CA LEU A 76 -21.15 -6.10 -4.84
C LEU A 76 -21.38 -5.36 -6.16
N ALA A 77 -21.04 -4.07 -6.21
CA ALA A 77 -21.28 -3.24 -7.39
C ALA A 77 -19.98 -2.74 -8.07
N SER A 78 -18.80 -3.04 -7.51
CA SER A 78 -17.53 -2.54 -8.04
C SER A 78 -16.36 -3.47 -7.75
N ASP A 79 -15.23 -3.16 -8.38
CA ASP A 79 -13.91 -3.78 -8.16
C ASP A 79 -13.29 -3.47 -6.78
N VAL A 80 -14.00 -2.66 -5.99
CA VAL A 80 -13.71 -2.34 -4.60
C VAL A 80 -14.88 -2.75 -3.72
N LEU A 81 -14.60 -3.42 -2.61
CA LEU A 81 -15.56 -3.69 -1.54
C LEU A 81 -15.33 -2.69 -0.41
N ARG A 82 -16.27 -1.79 -0.19
CA ARG A 82 -16.22 -0.82 0.92
C ARG A 82 -16.92 -1.41 2.13
N VAL A 83 -16.28 -1.36 3.29
CA VAL A 83 -16.88 -1.71 4.58
C VAL A 83 -16.62 -0.59 5.58
N THR A 84 -17.48 -0.47 6.58
CA THR A 84 -17.32 0.54 7.64
C THR A 84 -17.08 -0.16 8.97
N PHE A 85 -15.99 0.17 9.64
CA PHE A 85 -15.73 -0.25 11.00
C PHE A 85 -16.25 0.79 11.99
N ARG A 86 -17.02 0.36 12.99
CA ARG A 86 -17.44 1.21 14.11
C ARG A 86 -16.49 0.98 15.29
N SER A 87 -15.64 1.98 15.56
CA SER A 87 -14.72 1.95 16.71
C SER A 87 -15.47 1.93 18.05
N ASN A 88 -14.76 1.53 19.11
CA ASN A 88 -15.27 1.52 20.48
C ASN A 88 -15.71 2.90 20.98
N SER A 89 -15.10 3.98 20.45
CA SER A 89 -15.48 5.37 20.75
C SER A 89 -16.69 5.86 19.95
N GLY A 90 -17.24 5.03 19.06
CA GLY A 90 -18.38 5.39 18.23
C GLY A 90 -18.01 6.31 17.06
N ILE A 91 -16.82 6.15 16.49
CA ILE A 91 -16.40 6.82 15.25
C ILE A 91 -16.28 5.77 14.15
N ASP A 92 -16.76 6.13 12.96
CA ASP A 92 -16.74 5.25 11.78
C ASP A 92 -15.42 5.41 11.03
N VAL A 93 -14.74 4.30 10.79
CA VAL A 93 -13.56 4.21 9.93
C VAL A 93 -13.95 3.50 8.65
N LYS A 94 -13.69 4.15 7.51
CA LYS A 94 -13.93 3.56 6.19
C LYS A 94 -12.78 2.63 5.82
N VAL A 95 -13.11 1.49 5.26
CA VAL A 95 -12.15 0.53 4.74
C VAL A 95 -12.50 0.20 3.31
N GLU A 96 -11.54 0.37 2.40
CA GLU A 96 -11.63 -0.05 1.01
C GLU A 96 -10.84 -1.34 0.81
N LEU A 97 -11.54 -2.41 0.43
CA LEU A 97 -10.95 -3.69 0.12
C LEU A 97 -10.74 -3.79 -1.39
N LEU A 98 -9.48 -3.95 -1.78
CA LEU A 98 -9.01 -3.90 -3.15
C LEU A 98 -8.64 -5.31 -3.62
N GLN A 99 -9.05 -5.70 -4.82
CA GLN A 99 -8.74 -7.02 -5.34
C GLN A 99 -7.24 -7.14 -5.70
N ALA A 100 -6.57 -8.17 -5.16
CA ALA A 100 -5.21 -8.55 -5.56
C ALA A 100 -5.12 -8.78 -7.08
N GLY A 101 -3.98 -8.38 -7.68
CA GLY A 101 -3.75 -8.43 -9.13
C GLY A 101 -4.29 -7.23 -9.92
N MET A 102 -5.26 -6.48 -9.39
CA MET A 102 -5.74 -5.24 -10.01
C MET A 102 -5.05 -4.01 -9.39
N PHE A 103 -5.08 -3.93 -8.07
CA PHE A 103 -4.58 -2.78 -7.30
C PHE A 103 -3.20 -3.01 -6.66
N GLY A 104 -2.61 -4.19 -6.87
CA GLY A 104 -1.26 -4.54 -6.40
C GLY A 104 -0.90 -5.96 -6.81
N PRO A 105 0.02 -6.65 -6.08
CA PRO A 105 0.48 -7.99 -6.44
C PRO A 105 -0.66 -8.99 -6.64
N VAL A 106 -0.50 -9.89 -7.61
CA VAL A 106 -1.43 -11.02 -7.82
C VAL A 106 -1.39 -11.98 -6.64
N ARG A 107 -0.21 -12.18 -6.05
CA ARG A 107 0.01 -13.00 -4.86
C ARG A 107 0.73 -12.17 -3.82
N LEU A 108 0.24 -12.20 -2.60
CA LEU A 108 0.91 -11.65 -1.43
C LEU A 108 1.87 -12.70 -0.89
N THR A 109 3.14 -12.34 -0.77
CA THR A 109 4.24 -13.21 -0.35
C THR A 109 5.15 -12.45 0.61
N PRO A 110 5.96 -13.15 1.42
CA PRO A 110 6.93 -12.49 2.31
C PRO A 110 7.92 -11.56 1.58
N SER A 111 8.13 -11.75 0.28
CA SER A 111 9.00 -10.90 -0.54
C SER A 111 8.34 -9.59 -0.99
N ASN A 112 7.03 -9.44 -0.84
CA ASN A 112 6.30 -8.25 -1.31
C ASN A 112 5.38 -7.65 -0.24
N THR A 113 5.36 -8.25 0.95
CA THR A 113 4.71 -7.73 2.15
C THR A 113 5.71 -7.55 3.28
N MET A 114 5.31 -6.80 4.30
CA MET A 114 6.00 -6.69 5.59
C MET A 114 4.99 -6.80 6.72
N SER A 115 5.45 -7.01 7.95
CA SER A 115 4.59 -6.98 9.13
C SER A 115 5.02 -5.91 10.11
N ILE A 116 4.06 -5.09 10.54
CA ILE A 116 4.25 -4.07 11.57
C ILE A 116 3.18 -4.32 12.63
N ASN A 117 3.60 -4.53 13.88
CA ASN A 117 2.70 -4.80 15.01
C ASN A 117 1.68 -5.93 14.75
N GLY A 118 2.08 -6.97 14.02
CA GLY A 118 1.22 -8.13 13.70
C GLY A 118 0.20 -7.90 12.58
N ILE A 119 0.19 -6.72 11.95
CA ILE A 119 -0.60 -6.43 10.75
C ILE A 119 0.29 -6.57 9.52
N VAL A 120 -0.25 -7.14 8.44
CA VAL A 120 0.45 -7.27 7.16
C VAL A 120 0.23 -6.02 6.30
N PHE A 121 1.32 -5.46 5.79
CA PHE A 121 1.35 -4.31 4.89
C PHE A 121 2.06 -4.67 3.59
N LEU A 122 1.85 -3.90 2.52
CA LEU A 122 2.77 -3.96 1.37
C LEU A 122 4.19 -3.55 1.78
N SER A 123 5.17 -4.20 1.17
CA SER A 123 6.57 -3.77 1.27
C SER A 123 6.76 -2.35 0.69
N PRO A 124 7.82 -1.62 1.08
CA PRO A 124 8.15 -0.32 0.50
C PRO A 124 8.22 -0.32 -1.03
N THR A 125 8.83 -1.37 -1.61
CA THR A 125 8.88 -1.60 -3.06
C THR A 125 7.48 -1.64 -3.69
N GLU A 126 6.58 -2.49 -3.19
CA GLU A 126 5.21 -2.55 -3.73
C GLU A 126 4.41 -1.28 -3.45
N TYR A 127 4.71 -0.59 -2.35
CA TYR A 127 4.07 0.67 -2.04
C TYR A 127 4.40 1.74 -3.09
N VAL A 128 5.68 1.92 -3.43
CA VAL A 128 6.10 2.82 -4.52
C VAL A 128 5.41 2.42 -5.82
N ARG A 129 5.51 1.14 -6.20
CA ARG A 129 4.92 0.63 -7.44
C ARG A 129 3.42 0.92 -7.56
N THR A 130 2.65 0.67 -6.50
CA THR A 130 1.20 0.93 -6.48
C THR A 130 0.88 2.42 -6.50
N LYS A 131 1.69 3.25 -5.83
CA LYS A 131 1.55 4.71 -5.82
C LYS A 131 1.84 5.35 -7.17
N VAL A 132 2.90 4.90 -7.84
CA VAL A 132 3.28 5.35 -9.19
C VAL A 132 2.17 5.01 -10.17
N LYS A 133 1.68 3.76 -10.17
CA LYS A 133 0.54 3.35 -11.01
C LYS A 133 -0.73 4.16 -10.74
N ALA A 134 -1.01 4.47 -9.48
CA ALA A 134 -2.17 5.30 -9.14
C ALA A 134 -1.97 6.74 -9.64
N TRP A 135 -0.77 7.31 -9.47
CA TRP A 135 -0.43 8.65 -9.91
C TRP A 135 -0.51 8.81 -11.42
N THR A 136 0.01 7.88 -12.22
CA THR A 136 -0.07 7.98 -13.69
C THR A 136 -1.52 8.11 -14.18
N SER A 137 -2.47 7.49 -13.46
CA SER A 137 -3.89 7.56 -13.79
C SER A 137 -4.60 8.84 -13.33
N ARG A 138 -4.17 9.46 -12.22
CA ARG A 138 -4.96 10.51 -11.53
C ARG A 138 -4.20 11.80 -11.21
N LYS A 139 -2.88 11.81 -11.40
CA LYS A 139 -1.96 12.94 -11.19
C LYS A 139 -2.14 13.63 -9.83
N TYR A 140 -2.32 12.85 -8.76
CA TYR A 140 -2.56 13.38 -7.42
C TYR A 140 -1.26 13.66 -6.67
N GLY A 141 -1.02 14.92 -6.31
CA GLY A 141 0.26 15.36 -5.71
C GLY A 141 0.67 14.64 -4.43
N ARG A 142 -0.28 14.10 -3.65
CA ARG A 142 0.04 13.32 -2.45
C ARG A 142 0.77 12.01 -2.77
N ASP A 143 0.53 11.41 -3.93
CA ASP A 143 1.26 10.21 -4.33
C ASP A 143 2.73 10.52 -4.60
N VAL A 144 3.02 11.67 -5.20
CA VAL A 144 4.40 12.13 -5.45
C VAL A 144 5.16 12.27 -4.14
N TRP A 145 4.54 12.86 -3.12
CA TRP A 145 5.18 13.04 -1.82
C TRP A 145 5.38 11.71 -1.07
N ASP A 146 4.36 10.84 -1.07
CA ASP A 146 4.46 9.49 -0.50
C ASP A 146 5.61 8.69 -1.17
N VAL A 147 5.74 8.78 -2.51
CA VAL A 147 6.83 8.14 -3.27
C VAL A 147 8.18 8.75 -2.93
N LEU A 148 8.30 10.08 -2.96
CA LEU A 148 9.55 10.78 -2.66
C LEU A 148 10.07 10.43 -1.27
N TRP A 149 9.17 10.37 -0.28
CA TRP A 149 9.55 10.00 1.07
C TRP A 149 10.09 8.57 1.13
N VAL A 150 9.43 7.60 0.48
CA VAL A 150 9.92 6.22 0.47
C VAL A 150 11.27 6.09 -0.25
N LEU A 151 11.43 6.74 -1.41
CA LEU A 151 12.71 6.73 -2.14
C LEU A 151 13.87 7.28 -1.29
N ARG A 152 13.61 8.23 -0.39
CA ARG A 152 14.64 8.82 0.49
C ARG A 152 14.95 8.00 1.74
N ASN A 153 14.03 7.14 2.18
CA ASN A 153 14.10 6.49 3.50
C ASN A 153 14.29 4.97 3.43
N PHE A 154 14.33 4.39 2.24
CA PHE A 154 14.54 2.95 2.04
C PHE A 154 15.65 2.70 1.02
N GLU A 155 16.69 1.98 1.45
CA GLU A 155 17.87 1.67 0.62
C GLU A 155 17.66 0.36 -0.19
N ASP A 156 16.90 -0.60 0.34
CA ASP A 156 16.72 -1.93 -0.26
C ASP A 156 15.51 -2.03 -1.23
N LEU A 157 15.29 -0.99 -2.03
CA LEU A 157 14.20 -1.00 -3.02
C LEU A 157 14.59 -1.84 -4.25
N ASP A 158 13.67 -2.67 -4.72
CA ASP A 158 13.84 -3.42 -5.97
C ASP A 158 13.57 -2.48 -7.15
N ILE A 159 14.65 -1.95 -7.74
CA ILE A 159 14.65 -0.90 -8.75
C ILE A 159 13.90 -1.32 -10.02
N ASP A 160 14.07 -2.56 -10.46
CA ASP A 160 13.39 -3.10 -11.64
C ASP A 160 11.88 -3.18 -11.43
N ARG A 161 11.45 -3.28 -10.18
CA ARG A 161 10.06 -3.49 -9.80
C ARG A 161 9.31 -2.19 -9.50
N ILE A 162 9.98 -1.15 -9.03
CA ILE A 162 9.34 0.12 -8.64
C ILE A 162 8.99 1.02 -9.83
N ASN A 163 9.58 0.81 -11.00
CA ASN A 163 9.31 1.57 -12.23
C ASN A 163 8.57 0.74 -13.30
N PRO A 164 7.34 0.25 -13.05
CA PRO A 164 6.59 -0.44 -14.07
C PRO A 164 6.15 0.54 -15.17
N GLU A 165 6.30 0.16 -16.43
CA GLU A 165 5.79 0.93 -17.59
C GLU A 165 6.29 2.39 -17.59
N ASP A 166 7.52 2.62 -17.13
CA ASP A 166 8.20 3.93 -17.07
C ASP A 166 7.47 5.00 -16.22
N GLY A 167 6.58 4.59 -15.32
CA GLY A 167 5.77 5.53 -14.53
C GLY A 167 6.57 6.39 -13.54
N LEU A 168 7.70 5.91 -12.99
CA LEU A 168 8.61 6.75 -12.19
C LEU A 168 9.37 7.73 -13.07
N ASP A 169 9.72 7.35 -14.30
CA ASP A 169 10.36 8.26 -15.24
C ASP A 169 9.40 9.38 -15.64
N GLU A 170 8.13 9.06 -15.92
CA GLU A 170 7.08 10.07 -16.16
C GLU A 170 6.90 11.00 -14.94
N MET A 171 6.93 10.44 -13.72
CA MET A 171 6.87 11.24 -12.50
C MET A 171 8.10 12.14 -12.32
N ALA A 172 9.30 11.66 -12.67
CA ALA A 172 10.55 12.41 -12.66
C ALA A 172 10.59 13.52 -13.72
N GLU A 173 9.91 13.34 -14.86
CA GLU A 173 9.77 14.39 -15.86
C GLU A 173 8.99 15.59 -15.32
N GLU A 174 7.94 15.34 -14.54
CA GLU A 174 7.08 16.38 -13.96
C GLU A 174 7.59 16.94 -12.62
N HIS A 175 8.39 16.18 -11.86
CA HIS A 175 8.79 16.54 -10.50
C HIS A 175 10.31 16.42 -10.29
N SER A 176 10.99 17.57 -10.16
CA SER A 176 12.46 17.64 -10.02
C SER A 176 13.00 16.89 -8.80
N ASP A 177 12.27 16.89 -7.69
CA ASP A 177 12.71 16.22 -6.47
C ASP A 177 12.68 14.69 -6.62
N ILE A 178 11.69 14.16 -7.33
CA ILE A 178 11.64 12.74 -7.71
C ILE A 178 12.79 12.45 -8.65
N ARG A 179 13.01 13.28 -9.68
CA ARG A 179 14.08 13.07 -10.67
C ARG A 179 15.44 12.91 -10.02
N GLN A 180 15.77 13.81 -9.09
CA GLN A 180 17.07 13.78 -8.42
C GLN A 180 17.26 12.44 -7.69
N VAL A 181 16.33 12.09 -6.80
CA VAL A 181 16.46 10.89 -5.96
C VAL A 181 16.38 9.62 -6.81
N TRP A 182 15.47 9.58 -7.79
CA TRP A 182 15.29 8.41 -8.66
C TRP A 182 16.55 8.12 -9.48
N PHE A 183 17.16 9.14 -10.09
CA PHE A 183 18.35 8.94 -10.90
C PHE A 183 19.56 8.58 -10.04
N ASP A 184 19.71 9.19 -8.85
CA ASP A 184 20.79 8.83 -7.93
C ASP A 184 20.73 7.35 -7.53
N ILE A 185 19.53 6.83 -7.22
CA ILE A 185 19.31 5.42 -6.88
C ILE A 185 19.62 4.52 -8.08
N ARG A 186 19.05 4.85 -9.24
CA ARG A 186 19.17 4.04 -10.46
C ARG A 186 20.62 3.95 -10.92
N ASP A 187 21.32 5.08 -10.95
CA ASP A 187 22.70 5.15 -11.43
C ASP A 187 23.66 4.43 -10.47
N ALA A 188 23.43 4.52 -9.15
CA ALA A 188 24.21 3.75 -8.16
C ALA A 188 24.11 2.23 -8.35
N VAL A 189 22.93 1.71 -8.72
CA VAL A 189 22.76 0.27 -9.01
C VAL A 189 23.49 -0.12 -10.29
N TYR A 190 23.43 0.70 -11.34
CA TYR A 190 24.16 0.43 -12.58
C TYR A 190 25.69 0.47 -12.40
N ASP A 191 26.20 1.41 -11.60
CA ASP A 191 27.63 1.48 -11.30
C ASP A 191 28.12 0.27 -10.48
N SER A 192 27.29 -0.23 -9.55
CA SER A 192 27.61 -1.43 -8.76
C SER A 192 27.61 -2.72 -9.57
N THR A 193 26.80 -2.81 -10.62
CA THR A 193 26.70 -4.00 -11.49
C THR A 193 27.69 -3.96 -12.66
N GLY A 194 28.13 -2.77 -13.08
CA GLY A 194 29.14 -2.58 -14.11
C GLY A 194 30.59 -2.80 -13.65
N SER A 195 30.83 -2.85 -12.34
CA SER A 195 32.18 -3.01 -11.75
C SER A 195 32.58 -4.47 -11.46
N GLU A 196 31.67 -5.44 -11.56
CA GLU A 196 31.97 -6.87 -11.37
C GLU A 196 32.44 -7.59 -12.66
N GLY A 197 32.52 -6.90 -13.81
CA GLY A 197 32.81 -7.50 -15.11
C GLY A 197 34.24 -7.34 -15.65
N GLY A 198 35.18 -6.85 -14.83
CA GLY A 198 36.46 -6.37 -15.33
C GLY A 198 37.68 -6.77 -14.51
N GLU A 199 37.92 -8.07 -14.29
CA GLU A 199 39.25 -8.60 -13.98
C GLU A 199 39.27 -10.11 -14.21
N ASP A 200 39.60 -10.51 -15.44
CA ASP A 200 40.34 -11.73 -15.76
C ASP A 200 40.65 -11.72 -17.27
N SER A 201 41.80 -11.16 -17.63
CA SER A 201 42.48 -11.33 -18.93
C SER A 201 43.98 -11.14 -18.77
#